data_AF-A0A3D9C6W7-F1
#
_entry.id   AF-A0A3D9C6W7-F1
#
_cell.length_a   1.000
_cell.length_b   1.000
_cell.length_c   1.000
_cell.angle_alpha   90.00
_cell.angle_beta   90.00
_cell.angle_gamma   90.00
#
_symmetry.space_group_name_H-M   'P 1'
#
loop_
_entity.id
_entity.type
_entity.pdbx_description
1 polymer ?
#
loop_
_entity_poly.entity_id
_entity_poly.type
_entity_poly.pdbx_seq_one_letter_code
_entity_poly.pdbx_strand_id
1 'polypeptide(L)'
;MTQKTIELEKESKLIDNIHLENNYLFDKNNILLKKIKYKEDYIENIKIKDLLDKNFRSSFIEYLSDIKTEEDELKSSFTCQLLLLRIAELSDSNAFYILSEISKNETVSYNGIELYENLLIQMFLNDSYFFIQQSVKYNDSSLLNYILKMSQGYFVDEDFLDMNLGYIKSGEKDLLLLKSEAQKEIVYFPLMKKMDGMPKVKVQLGPSFYTNFETINKDFVNINSFFGKELMQKMNVPEMNYFKQHVFPMIEKLQLNSGEISNK
;
A
#
# COMPACT_ATOMS: atom_id res chain seq x y z
N MET A 1 1.39 13.82 -18.69
CA MET A 1 2.18 14.77 -17.89
C MET A 1 3.16 13.95 -17.08
N THR A 2 4.44 14.06 -17.40
CA THR A 2 5.54 13.32 -16.78
C THR A 2 5.71 13.84 -15.35
N GLN A 3 5.38 13.04 -14.34
CA GLN A 3 5.78 13.31 -12.96
C GLN A 3 7.31 13.34 -12.93
N LYS A 4 7.86 14.55 -12.79
CA LYS A 4 9.25 14.78 -12.43
C LYS A 4 9.45 14.08 -11.09
N THR A 5 10.24 13.00 -11.05
CA THR A 5 10.80 12.51 -9.80
C THR A 5 11.70 13.63 -9.27
N ILE A 6 11.18 14.42 -8.34
CA ILE A 6 11.94 15.49 -7.69
C ILE A 6 12.96 14.75 -6.82
N GLU A 7 14.23 14.80 -7.20
CA GLU A 7 15.32 14.60 -6.24
C GLU A 7 15.19 15.70 -5.19
N LEU A 8 14.36 15.47 -4.17
CA LEU A 8 14.26 16.34 -3.02
C LEU A 8 15.66 16.49 -2.45
N GLU A 9 16.10 17.75 -2.35
CA GLU A 9 17.46 18.12 -1.97
C GLU A 9 17.86 17.36 -0.71
N LYS A 10 19.06 16.76 -0.73
CA LYS A 10 19.61 15.93 0.36
C LYS A 10 19.49 16.56 1.76
N GLU A 11 19.38 17.88 1.85
CA GLU A 11 19.23 18.62 3.09
C GLU A 11 17.79 18.72 3.65
N SER A 12 16.77 18.28 2.89
CA SER A 12 15.37 18.35 3.34
C SER A 12 15.16 17.51 4.60
N LYS A 13 14.35 18.02 5.52
CA LYS A 13 13.89 17.32 6.72
C LYS A 13 12.71 16.42 6.43
N LEU A 14 12.43 15.47 7.33
CA LEU A 14 11.27 14.59 7.20
C LEU A 14 9.96 15.38 6.99
N ILE A 15 9.76 16.50 7.68
CA ILE A 15 8.54 17.31 7.58
C ILE A 15 8.44 18.21 6.34
N ASP A 16 9.57 18.49 5.68
CA ASP A 16 9.61 19.53 4.65
C ASP A 16 8.74 19.15 3.45
N ASN A 17 7.97 20.12 2.95
CA ASN A 17 7.05 20.02 1.81
C ASN A 17 5.84 19.07 2.00
N ILE A 18 5.56 18.62 3.22
CA ILE A 18 4.34 17.84 3.54
C ILE A 18 3.23 18.77 4.04
N HIS A 19 2.02 18.60 3.53
CA HIS A 19 0.85 19.40 3.92
C HIS A 19 0.02 18.69 4.99
N LEU A 20 0.42 18.82 6.26
CA LEU A 20 -0.34 18.26 7.38
C LEU A 20 -1.77 18.82 7.47
N GLU A 21 -1.99 20.05 7.00
CA GLU A 21 -3.27 20.71 7.14
C GLU A 21 -4.38 20.17 6.22
N ASN A 22 -4.03 19.48 5.13
CA ASN A 22 -5.00 18.88 4.20
C ASN A 22 -4.66 17.41 3.92
N ASN A 23 -4.00 16.78 4.88
CA ASN A 23 -3.63 15.38 4.81
C ASN A 23 -4.88 14.49 4.96
N TYR A 24 -5.18 13.69 3.93
CA TYR A 24 -6.27 12.70 3.95
C TYR A 24 -5.84 11.33 4.52
N LEU A 25 -4.56 11.17 4.88
CA LEU A 25 -3.96 9.91 5.36
C LEU A 25 -4.05 9.75 6.87
N PHE A 26 -3.83 10.84 7.62
CA PHE A 26 -3.74 10.80 9.08
C PHE A 26 -4.51 11.96 9.69
N ASP A 27 -5.20 11.69 10.80
CA ASP A 27 -5.76 12.75 11.65
C ASP A 27 -4.61 13.61 12.18
N LYS A 28 -4.70 14.93 11.99
CA LYS A 28 -3.72 15.90 12.47
C LYS A 28 -3.45 15.78 13.96
N ASN A 29 -4.47 15.42 14.74
CA ASN A 29 -4.35 15.25 16.18
C ASN A 29 -3.43 14.08 16.57
N ASN A 30 -3.20 13.14 15.64
CA ASN A 30 -2.35 11.97 15.84
C ASN A 30 -0.90 12.18 15.37
N ILE A 31 -0.59 13.33 14.77
CA ILE A 31 0.77 13.65 14.28
C ILE A 31 1.55 14.34 15.40
N LEU A 32 2.58 13.67 15.92
CA LEU A 32 3.27 14.01 17.16
C LEU A 32 4.41 15.03 17.00
N LEU A 33 4.16 16.12 16.27
CA LEU A 33 5.15 17.19 16.07
C LEU A 33 5.65 17.76 17.40
N LYS A 34 6.96 18.02 17.46
CA LYS A 34 7.69 18.62 18.59
C LYS A 34 7.58 17.84 19.90
N LYS A 35 7.25 16.54 19.83
CA LYS A 35 7.14 15.67 21.02
C LYS A 35 8.34 14.73 21.13
N ILE A 36 8.65 14.01 20.05
CA ILE A 36 9.62 12.91 20.09
C ILE A 36 10.98 13.39 19.54
N LYS A 37 12.05 13.16 20.30
CA LYS A 37 13.42 13.54 19.92
C LYS A 37 14.33 12.33 19.73
N TYR A 38 15.15 12.38 18.69
CA TYR A 38 16.31 11.53 18.53
C TYR A 38 17.57 12.37 18.69
N LYS A 39 18.37 12.08 19.72
CA LYS A 39 19.45 12.98 20.16
C LYS A 39 18.86 14.36 20.47
N GLU A 40 19.40 15.43 19.91
CA GLU A 40 18.95 16.81 20.16
C GLU A 40 17.82 17.27 19.22
N ASP A 41 17.55 16.54 18.14
CA ASP A 41 16.58 16.92 17.11
C ASP A 41 15.24 16.24 17.30
N TYR A 42 14.15 16.97 17.05
CA TYR A 42 12.83 16.34 16.92
C TYR A 42 12.80 15.45 15.67
N ILE A 43 12.10 14.31 15.74
CA ILE A 43 12.06 13.34 14.63
C ILE A 43 11.67 14.01 13.32
N GLU A 44 10.65 14.88 13.32
CA GLU A 44 10.20 15.56 12.10
C GLU A 44 11.26 16.48 11.46
N ASN A 45 12.28 16.86 12.23
CA ASN A 45 13.39 17.71 11.81
C ASN A 45 14.64 16.94 11.36
N ILE A 46 14.65 15.61 11.45
CA ILE A 46 15.77 14.79 10.97
C ILE A 46 15.89 14.95 9.45
N LYS A 47 17.12 15.15 8.96
CA LYS A 47 17.38 15.29 7.53
C LYS A 47 17.34 13.94 6.82
N ILE A 48 16.79 13.94 5.61
CA ILE A 48 16.72 12.76 4.76
C ILE A 48 18.11 12.18 4.50
N LYS A 49 19.13 13.02 4.19
CA LYS A 49 20.50 12.52 3.99
C LYS A 49 21.08 11.74 5.18
N ASP A 50 20.71 12.11 6.40
CA ASP A 50 21.25 11.46 7.60
C ASP A 50 20.62 10.06 7.70
N LEU A 51 19.34 9.92 7.39
CA LEU A 51 18.67 8.61 7.29
C LEU A 51 19.13 7.77 6.08
N LEU A 52 19.71 8.39 5.05
CA LEU A 52 20.34 7.67 3.94
C LEU A 52 21.72 7.12 4.34
N ASP A 53 22.43 7.76 5.27
CA ASP A 53 23.66 7.23 5.84
C ASP A 53 23.38 5.96 6.64
N LYS A 54 24.11 4.88 6.32
CA LYS A 54 23.86 3.56 6.90
C LYS A 54 24.11 3.55 8.42
N ASN A 55 25.17 4.21 8.89
CA ASN A 55 25.53 4.17 10.31
C ASN A 55 24.52 4.95 11.14
N PHE A 56 24.16 6.15 10.68
CA PHE A 56 23.12 6.95 11.32
C PHE A 56 21.78 6.20 11.32
N ARG A 57 21.37 5.64 10.17
CA ARG A 57 20.13 4.87 10.05
C ARG A 57 20.11 3.66 11.00
N SER A 58 21.20 2.92 11.11
CA SER A 58 21.28 1.79 12.06
C SER A 58 21.09 2.24 13.50
N SER A 59 21.79 3.30 13.95
CA SER A 59 21.59 3.84 15.30
C SER A 59 20.21 4.46 15.51
N PHE A 60 19.57 4.95 14.45
CA PHE A 60 18.21 5.46 14.50
C PHE A 60 17.20 4.31 14.65
N ILE A 61 17.36 3.22 13.89
CA ILE A 61 16.54 2.00 14.02
C ILE A 61 16.64 1.43 15.44
N GLU A 62 17.85 1.35 16.01
CA GLU A 62 18.04 0.92 17.40
C GLU A 62 17.22 1.78 18.38
N TYR A 63 17.26 3.10 18.21
CA TYR A 63 16.45 4.03 19.01
C TYR A 63 14.94 3.83 18.82
N LEU A 64 14.48 3.59 17.59
CA LEU A 64 13.06 3.33 17.30
C LEU A 64 12.59 2.00 17.94
N SER A 65 13.48 1.00 17.99
CA SER A 65 13.19 -0.30 18.59
C SER A 65 13.31 -0.33 20.12
N ASP A 66 13.91 0.69 20.73
CA ASP A 66 14.09 0.79 22.18
C ASP A 66 12.81 1.32 22.85
N ILE A 67 11.96 0.39 23.28
CA ILE A 67 10.67 0.65 23.94
C ILE A 67 10.82 0.47 25.44
N LYS A 68 10.77 1.58 26.19
CA LYS A 68 10.83 1.60 27.66
C LYS A 68 9.55 2.13 28.29
N THR A 69 8.75 2.86 27.52
CA THR A 69 7.52 3.55 27.91
C THR A 69 6.47 3.40 26.81
N GLU A 70 5.19 3.61 27.15
CA GLU A 70 4.10 3.63 26.15
C GLU A 70 4.32 4.70 25.07
N GLU A 71 4.93 5.84 25.42
CA GLU A 71 5.27 6.89 24.45
C GLU A 71 6.35 6.43 23.45
N ASP A 72 7.22 5.48 23.82
CA ASP A 72 8.26 4.97 22.94
C ASP A 72 7.68 4.12 21.79
N GLU A 73 6.52 3.49 21.99
CA GLU A 73 5.79 2.76 20.93
C GLU A 73 5.41 3.70 19.78
N LEU A 74 5.23 4.99 20.08
CA LEU A 74 4.83 6.00 19.11
C LEU A 74 5.98 6.49 18.23
N LYS A 75 7.25 6.20 18.58
CA LYS A 75 8.42 6.63 17.78
C LYS A 75 8.38 6.05 16.37
N SER A 76 8.14 4.74 16.29
CA SER A 76 8.12 3.98 15.04
C SER A 76 6.93 4.39 14.18
N SER A 77 5.75 4.48 14.80
CA SER A 77 4.52 4.87 14.11
C SER A 77 4.62 6.30 13.57
N PHE A 78 5.08 7.26 14.36
CA PHE A 78 5.26 8.65 13.92
C PHE A 78 6.30 8.78 12.79
N THR A 79 7.42 8.07 12.88
CA THR A 79 8.43 8.04 11.80
C THR A 79 7.83 7.48 10.51
N CYS A 80 7.06 6.39 10.59
CA CYS A 80 6.40 5.81 9.43
C CYS A 80 5.35 6.76 8.85
N GLN A 81 4.56 7.47 9.66
CA GLN A 81 3.59 8.47 9.17
C GLN A 81 4.28 9.53 8.31
N LEU A 82 5.40 10.10 8.79
CA LEU A 82 6.14 11.11 8.05
C LEU A 82 6.66 10.55 6.73
N LEU A 83 7.24 9.34 6.71
CA LEU A 83 7.74 8.72 5.50
C LEU A 83 6.61 8.41 4.50
N LEU A 84 5.47 7.89 4.97
CA LEU A 84 4.30 7.60 4.15
C LEU A 84 3.72 8.89 3.53
N LEU A 85 3.67 9.98 4.29
CA LEU A 85 3.26 11.29 3.80
C LEU A 85 4.15 11.78 2.66
N ARG A 86 5.47 11.65 2.80
CA ARG A 86 6.41 12.00 1.73
C ARG A 86 6.21 11.15 0.48
N ILE A 87 5.99 9.85 0.64
CA ILE A 87 5.74 8.96 -0.49
C ILE A 87 4.44 9.36 -1.20
N ALA A 88 3.37 9.61 -0.45
CA ALA A 88 2.06 9.92 -1.00
C ALA A 88 1.99 11.31 -1.67
N GLU A 89 2.53 12.34 -1.02
CA GLU A 89 2.43 13.73 -1.51
C GLU A 89 3.53 14.09 -2.51
N LEU A 90 4.72 13.53 -2.35
CA LEU A 90 5.91 13.96 -3.08
C LEU A 90 6.48 12.89 -4.01
N SER A 91 5.93 11.67 -3.99
CA SER A 91 6.55 10.50 -4.65
C SER A 91 8.02 10.36 -4.27
N ASP A 92 8.34 10.56 -2.98
CA ASP A 92 9.72 10.61 -2.49
C ASP A 92 10.39 9.23 -2.49
N SER A 93 11.30 9.04 -3.45
CA SER A 93 12.12 7.84 -3.61
C SER A 93 13.02 7.55 -2.41
N ASN A 94 13.54 8.57 -1.73
CA ASN A 94 14.38 8.38 -0.54
C ASN A 94 13.52 7.95 0.65
N ALA A 95 12.34 8.53 0.81
CA ALA A 95 11.41 8.13 1.86
C ALA A 95 10.97 6.66 1.69
N PHE A 96 10.72 6.20 0.46
CA PHE A 96 10.47 4.79 0.17
C PHE A 96 11.64 3.90 0.62
N TYR A 97 12.87 4.25 0.24
CA TYR A 97 14.05 3.47 0.62
C TYR A 97 14.22 3.40 2.14
N ILE A 98 14.11 4.54 2.83
CA ILE A 98 14.21 4.60 4.28
C ILE A 98 13.11 3.75 4.93
N LEU A 99 11.86 3.85 4.46
CA LEU A 99 10.75 3.04 4.97
C LEU A 99 11.01 1.54 4.81
N SER A 100 11.52 1.12 3.65
CA SER A 100 11.90 -0.28 3.37
C SER A 100 13.06 -0.77 4.25
N GLU A 101 14.02 0.11 4.57
CA GLU A 101 15.15 -0.23 5.43
C GLU A 101 14.74 -0.36 6.90
N ILE A 102 13.94 0.58 7.42
CA ILE A 102 13.49 0.53 8.83
C ILE A 102 12.49 -0.61 9.05
N SER A 103 11.70 -1.00 8.04
CA SER A 103 10.75 -2.11 8.11
C SER A 103 11.40 -3.48 8.30
N LYS A 104 12.71 -3.59 8.09
CA LYS A 104 13.45 -4.85 8.27
C LYS A 104 13.70 -5.17 9.74
N ASN A 105 13.56 -4.20 10.64
CA ASN A 105 13.56 -4.44 12.08
C ASN A 105 12.16 -4.83 12.54
N GLU A 106 12.01 -5.98 13.18
CA GLU A 106 10.72 -6.55 13.58
C GLU A 106 9.93 -5.62 14.51
N THR A 107 10.58 -5.03 15.52
CA THR A 107 9.93 -4.11 16.47
C THR A 107 9.45 -2.84 15.79
N VAL A 108 10.24 -2.27 14.88
CA VAL A 108 9.86 -1.08 14.10
C VAL A 108 8.75 -1.40 13.10
N SER A 109 8.80 -2.59 12.48
CA SER A 109 7.75 -3.07 11.57
C SER A 109 6.42 -3.22 12.29
N TYR A 110 6.40 -3.93 13.42
CA TYR A 110 5.20 -4.16 14.22
C TYR A 110 4.57 -2.84 14.70
N ASN A 111 5.38 -1.93 15.24
CA ASN A 111 4.91 -0.64 15.77
C ASN A 111 4.81 0.47 14.70
N GLY A 112 4.90 0.14 13.42
CA GLY A 112 4.95 1.13 12.35
C GLY A 112 4.26 0.64 11.08
N ILE A 113 4.92 -0.25 10.35
CA ILE A 113 4.45 -0.76 9.06
C ILE A 113 3.12 -1.50 9.20
N GLU A 114 2.98 -2.39 10.17
CA GLU A 114 1.78 -3.19 10.36
C GLU A 114 0.57 -2.32 10.77
N LEU A 115 0.81 -1.26 11.56
CA LEU A 115 -0.24 -0.29 11.91
C LEU A 115 -0.78 0.47 10.69
N TYR A 116 0.00 0.56 9.61
CA TYR A 116 -0.34 1.28 8.38
C TYR A 116 -0.49 0.38 7.17
N GLU A 117 -0.67 -0.93 7.38
CA GLU A 117 -0.81 -1.93 6.32
C GLU A 117 -1.87 -1.53 5.28
N ASN A 118 -3.07 -1.18 5.75
CA ASN A 118 -4.19 -0.84 4.88
C ASN A 118 -3.85 0.38 4.01
N LEU A 119 -3.25 1.41 4.61
CA LEU A 119 -2.82 2.59 3.87
C LEU A 119 -1.73 2.25 2.83
N LEU A 120 -0.75 1.42 3.18
CA LEU A 120 0.30 0.96 2.26
C LEU A 120 -0.30 0.22 1.04
N ILE A 121 -1.27 -0.65 1.27
CA ILE A 121 -1.98 -1.37 0.20
C ILE A 121 -2.73 -0.36 -0.69
N GLN A 122 -3.44 0.60 -0.09
CA GLN A 122 -4.15 1.63 -0.85
C GLN A 122 -3.21 2.52 -1.69
N MET A 123 -2.05 2.89 -1.14
CA MET A 123 -1.02 3.64 -1.87
C MET A 123 -0.47 2.82 -3.04
N PHE A 124 -0.23 1.52 -2.86
CA PHE A 124 0.19 0.62 -3.93
C PHE A 124 -0.86 0.46 -5.03
N LEU A 125 -2.14 0.28 -4.67
CA LEU A 125 -3.22 0.19 -5.67
C LEU A 125 -3.39 1.49 -6.46
N ASN A 126 -3.15 2.64 -5.82
CA ASN A 126 -3.19 3.92 -6.49
C ASN A 126 -2.05 4.07 -7.51
N ASP A 127 -0.81 3.78 -7.11
CA ASP A 127 0.39 3.96 -7.94
C ASP A 127 1.38 2.78 -7.83
N SER A 128 0.99 1.65 -8.38
CA SER A 128 1.81 0.43 -8.39
C SER A 128 3.14 0.61 -9.13
N TYR A 129 3.18 1.52 -10.12
CA TYR A 129 4.39 1.83 -10.87
C TYR A 129 5.49 2.37 -9.97
N PHE A 130 5.16 3.32 -9.09
CA PHE A 130 6.13 3.89 -8.15
C PHE A 130 6.80 2.80 -7.31
N PHE A 131 6.01 1.92 -6.68
CA PHE A 131 6.53 0.85 -5.82
C PHE A 131 7.43 -0.12 -6.59
N ILE A 132 7.04 -0.51 -7.81
CA ILE A 132 7.85 -1.37 -8.68
C ILE A 132 9.17 -0.69 -9.05
N GLN A 133 9.09 0.56 -9.52
CA GLN A 133 10.25 1.34 -9.92
C GLN A 133 11.24 1.50 -8.75
N GLN A 134 10.76 1.84 -7.56
CA GLN A 134 11.62 2.05 -6.41
C GLN A 134 12.23 0.73 -5.90
N SER A 135 11.46 -0.36 -5.87
CA SER A 135 12.00 -1.68 -5.53
C SER A 135 13.13 -2.11 -6.47
N VAL A 136 13.00 -1.85 -7.77
CA VAL A 136 14.05 -2.12 -8.75
C VAL A 136 15.26 -1.21 -8.54
N LYS A 137 15.03 0.09 -8.37
CA LYS A 137 16.09 1.08 -8.16
C LYS A 137 16.99 0.73 -6.97
N TYR A 138 16.38 0.31 -5.86
CA TYR A 138 17.10 -0.01 -4.62
C TYR A 138 17.46 -1.48 -4.49
N ASN A 139 17.08 -2.32 -5.46
CA ASN A 139 17.20 -3.78 -5.41
C ASN A 139 16.65 -4.34 -4.07
N ASP A 140 15.47 -3.87 -3.70
CA ASP A 140 14.81 -4.20 -2.43
C ASP A 140 13.32 -4.48 -2.65
N SER A 141 12.96 -5.74 -2.45
CA SER A 141 11.58 -6.23 -2.57
C SER A 141 10.85 -6.32 -1.24
N SER A 142 11.48 -6.04 -0.10
CA SER A 142 10.92 -6.34 1.22
C SER A 142 9.55 -5.68 1.44
N LEU A 143 9.46 -4.36 1.27
CA LEU A 143 8.21 -3.64 1.48
C LEU A 143 7.13 -4.04 0.46
N LEU A 144 7.49 -4.21 -0.82
CA LEU A 144 6.52 -4.65 -1.82
C LEU A 144 6.01 -6.07 -1.55
N ASN A 145 6.89 -7.01 -1.19
CA ASN A 145 6.49 -8.38 -0.87
C ASN A 145 5.53 -8.42 0.32
N TYR A 146 5.77 -7.58 1.34
CA TYR A 146 4.83 -7.41 2.45
C TYR A 146 3.46 -6.93 1.97
N ILE A 147 3.42 -5.84 1.18
CA ILE A 147 2.17 -5.30 0.61
C ILE A 147 1.44 -6.37 -0.21
N LEU A 148 2.13 -7.09 -1.09
CA LEU A 148 1.55 -8.12 -1.95
C LEU A 148 0.96 -9.27 -1.11
N LYS A 149 1.68 -9.72 -0.07
CA LYS A 149 1.20 -10.76 0.84
C LYS A 149 -0.09 -10.34 1.55
N MET A 150 -0.11 -9.14 2.13
CA MET A 150 -1.26 -8.67 2.91
C MET A 150 -2.46 -8.30 2.02
N SER A 151 -2.21 -7.77 0.82
CA SER A 151 -3.26 -7.40 -0.13
C SER A 151 -4.10 -8.59 -0.62
N GLN A 152 -3.62 -9.84 -0.53
CA GLN A 152 -4.44 -11.01 -0.92
C GLN A 152 -5.78 -11.03 -0.20
N GLY A 153 -5.82 -10.61 1.06
CA GLY A 153 -7.06 -10.52 1.85
C GLY A 153 -8.10 -9.54 1.30
N TYR A 154 -7.69 -8.58 0.47
CA TYR A 154 -8.53 -7.50 -0.07
C TYR A 154 -9.30 -7.93 -1.31
N PHE A 155 -8.88 -9.00 -1.96
CA PHE A 155 -9.47 -9.47 -3.21
C PHE A 155 -10.45 -10.61 -2.99
N VAL A 156 -11.44 -10.69 -3.87
CA VAL A 156 -12.25 -11.88 -4.06
C VAL A 156 -11.39 -12.88 -4.82
N ASP A 157 -11.24 -14.08 -4.27
CA ASP A 157 -10.56 -15.22 -4.89
C ASP A 157 -11.54 -16.40 -5.04
N GLU A 158 -11.06 -17.50 -5.64
CA GLU A 158 -11.86 -18.71 -5.84
C GLU A 158 -12.34 -19.29 -4.50
N ASP A 159 -11.47 -19.33 -3.49
CA ASP A 159 -11.80 -19.79 -2.14
C ASP A 159 -12.96 -18.99 -1.53
N PHE A 160 -12.95 -17.65 -1.68
CA PHE A 160 -14.05 -16.81 -1.26
C PHE A 160 -15.35 -17.15 -2.01
N LEU A 161 -15.30 -17.37 -3.33
CA LEU A 161 -16.51 -17.74 -4.07
C LEU A 161 -17.03 -19.10 -3.62
N ASP A 162 -16.17 -20.12 -3.49
CA ASP A 162 -16.57 -21.46 -3.08
C ASP A 162 -17.21 -21.48 -1.69
N MET A 163 -16.60 -20.78 -0.73
CA MET A 163 -17.13 -20.67 0.64
C MET A 163 -18.49 -19.94 0.71
N ASN A 164 -18.79 -19.09 -0.26
CA ASN A 164 -19.99 -18.27 -0.28
C ASN A 164 -20.96 -18.67 -1.40
N LEU A 165 -20.77 -19.85 -2.03
CA LEU A 165 -21.55 -20.34 -3.17
C LEU A 165 -21.70 -19.25 -4.25
N GLY A 166 -20.61 -18.55 -4.51
CA GLY A 166 -20.52 -17.35 -5.31
C GLY A 166 -20.58 -17.65 -6.80
N TYR A 167 -21.34 -16.85 -7.53
CA TYR A 167 -21.49 -16.96 -8.97
C TYR A 167 -21.41 -15.59 -9.62
N ILE A 168 -20.45 -15.44 -10.54
CA ILE A 168 -20.24 -14.22 -11.31
C ILE A 168 -21.10 -14.30 -12.58
N LYS A 169 -22.05 -13.36 -12.71
CA LYS A 169 -23.01 -13.29 -13.84
C LYS A 169 -22.49 -12.53 -15.07
N SER A 170 -21.21 -12.20 -15.14
CA SER A 170 -20.61 -11.59 -16.34
C SER A 170 -20.12 -12.69 -17.29
N GLY A 171 -19.88 -12.41 -18.57
CA GLY A 171 -19.11 -13.29 -19.45
C GLY A 171 -17.64 -12.86 -19.49
N GLU A 172 -17.21 -12.12 -18.47
CA GLU A 172 -15.95 -11.41 -18.42
C GLU A 172 -14.86 -12.32 -17.85
N LYS A 173 -13.67 -12.20 -18.46
CA LYS A 173 -12.46 -12.93 -18.06
C LYS A 173 -11.49 -11.98 -17.39
N ASP A 174 -10.52 -12.56 -16.68
CA ASP A 174 -9.42 -11.84 -16.03
C ASP A 174 -9.93 -10.78 -15.03
N LEU A 175 -10.94 -11.12 -14.25
CA LEU A 175 -11.53 -10.21 -13.26
C LEU A 175 -10.65 -10.14 -12.01
N LEU A 176 -10.30 -8.92 -11.58
CA LEU A 176 -9.64 -8.70 -10.30
C LEU A 176 -10.56 -7.85 -9.43
N LEU A 177 -11.27 -8.50 -8.51
CA LEU A 177 -12.37 -7.88 -7.77
C LEU A 177 -11.95 -7.52 -6.33
N LEU A 178 -12.18 -6.28 -5.92
CA LEU A 178 -11.99 -5.86 -4.53
C LEU A 178 -13.20 -6.22 -3.66
N LYS A 179 -12.98 -6.88 -2.52
CA LYS A 179 -14.01 -7.18 -1.52
C LYS A 179 -14.71 -5.90 -1.06
N SER A 180 -16.01 -5.99 -0.78
CA SER A 180 -16.77 -4.81 -0.36
C SER A 180 -16.33 -4.27 1.00
N GLU A 181 -15.80 -5.12 1.87
CA GLU A 181 -15.23 -4.74 3.18
C GLU A 181 -13.98 -3.87 2.94
N ALA A 182 -13.06 -4.35 2.11
CA ALA A 182 -11.88 -3.59 1.70
C ALA A 182 -12.25 -2.24 1.07
N GLN A 183 -13.30 -2.19 0.24
CA GLN A 183 -13.78 -0.92 -0.36
C GLN A 183 -14.25 0.10 0.68
N LYS A 184 -14.87 -0.34 1.79
CA LYS A 184 -15.36 0.56 2.86
C LYS A 184 -14.24 1.11 3.71
N GLU A 185 -13.11 0.41 3.78
CA GLU A 185 -11.94 0.81 4.56
C GLU A 185 -11.00 1.73 3.76
N ILE A 186 -11.33 2.06 2.51
CA ILE A 186 -10.54 2.98 1.71
C ILE A 186 -10.69 4.39 2.25
N VAL A 187 -9.57 4.94 2.72
CA VAL A 187 -9.45 6.31 3.22
C VAL A 187 -8.54 7.15 2.33
N TYR A 188 -7.74 6.52 1.46
CA TYR A 188 -6.83 7.22 0.56
C TYR A 188 -7.59 7.86 -0.59
N PHE A 189 -7.82 9.17 -0.49
CA PHE A 189 -8.66 9.94 -1.40
C PHE A 189 -8.32 9.78 -2.91
N PRO A 190 -7.05 9.80 -3.35
CA PRO A 190 -6.70 9.54 -4.76
C PRO A 190 -7.19 8.17 -5.25
N LEU A 191 -7.06 7.12 -4.42
CA LEU A 191 -7.55 5.78 -4.77
C LEU A 191 -9.09 5.77 -4.85
N MET A 192 -9.78 6.38 -3.88
CA MET A 192 -11.25 6.49 -3.90
C MET A 192 -11.73 7.10 -5.21
N LYS A 193 -11.12 8.22 -5.63
CA LYS A 193 -11.45 8.88 -6.90
C LYS A 193 -11.17 8.02 -8.11
N LYS A 194 -10.08 7.26 -8.09
CA LYS A 194 -9.74 6.31 -9.16
C LYS A 194 -10.76 5.17 -9.25
N MET A 195 -11.35 4.77 -8.12
CA MET A 195 -12.34 3.69 -8.03
C MET A 195 -13.77 4.11 -8.37
N ASP A 196 -14.15 5.37 -8.17
CA ASP A 196 -15.49 5.88 -8.50
C ASP A 196 -15.88 5.62 -9.98
N GLY A 197 -14.89 5.62 -10.88
CA GLY A 197 -15.08 5.39 -12.32
C GLY A 197 -14.89 3.94 -12.76
N MET A 198 -14.62 3.00 -11.86
CA MET A 198 -14.30 1.62 -12.23
C MET A 198 -15.53 0.76 -12.50
N PRO A 199 -15.42 -0.23 -13.40
CA PRO A 199 -16.50 -1.19 -13.64
C PRO A 199 -16.87 -1.94 -12.37
N LYS A 200 -18.17 -2.14 -12.17
CA LYS A 200 -18.71 -2.97 -11.08
C LYS A 200 -19.20 -4.29 -11.66
N VAL A 201 -18.81 -5.39 -11.02
CA VAL A 201 -19.24 -6.74 -11.36
C VAL A 201 -20.17 -7.24 -10.28
N LYS A 202 -21.36 -7.70 -10.69
CA LYS A 202 -22.36 -8.26 -9.80
C LYS A 202 -22.08 -9.75 -9.58
N VAL A 203 -21.92 -10.12 -8.32
CA VAL A 203 -21.74 -11.51 -7.90
C VAL A 203 -22.95 -11.91 -7.06
N GLN A 204 -23.57 -13.02 -7.45
CA GLN A 204 -24.59 -13.67 -6.64
C GLN A 204 -23.89 -14.52 -5.59
N LEU A 205 -24.18 -14.30 -4.32
CA LEU A 205 -23.64 -15.08 -3.21
C LEU A 205 -24.78 -15.88 -2.57
N GLY A 206 -24.56 -17.17 -2.34
CA GLY A 206 -25.53 -18.03 -1.68
C GLY A 206 -25.47 -17.95 -0.15
N PRO A 207 -26.29 -18.77 0.54
CA PRO A 207 -26.32 -18.80 2.00
C PRO A 207 -24.97 -19.17 2.64
N SER A 208 -24.43 -18.29 3.48
CA SER A 208 -23.15 -18.44 4.18
C SER A 208 -23.08 -17.54 5.41
N PHE A 209 -22.04 -17.65 6.23
CA PHE A 209 -21.78 -16.69 7.32
C PHE A 209 -21.65 -15.24 6.80
N TYR A 210 -21.01 -15.06 5.63
CA TYR A 210 -20.83 -13.74 5.02
C TYR A 210 -22.16 -13.09 4.61
N THR A 211 -23.13 -13.90 4.20
CA THR A 211 -24.43 -13.45 3.71
C THR A 211 -25.55 -13.56 4.75
N ASN A 212 -25.21 -13.84 6.03
CA ASN A 212 -26.18 -14.12 7.08
C ASN A 212 -27.19 -15.23 6.70
N PHE A 213 -26.69 -16.25 5.98
CA PHE A 213 -27.47 -17.38 5.46
C PHE A 213 -28.58 -17.00 4.46
N GLU A 214 -28.47 -15.85 3.80
CA GLU A 214 -29.37 -15.42 2.72
C GLU A 214 -28.68 -15.45 1.35
N THR A 215 -29.46 -15.51 0.28
CA THR A 215 -28.93 -15.31 -1.08
C THR A 215 -28.98 -13.82 -1.40
N ILE A 216 -27.83 -13.22 -1.70
CA ILE A 216 -27.71 -11.79 -1.99
C ILE A 216 -26.99 -11.57 -3.33
N ASN A 217 -27.25 -10.44 -3.97
CA ASN A 217 -26.39 -9.94 -5.04
C ASN A 217 -25.56 -8.79 -4.49
N LYS A 218 -24.24 -8.85 -4.67
CA LYS A 218 -23.32 -7.82 -4.19
C LYS A 218 -22.46 -7.34 -5.36
N ASP A 219 -22.23 -6.03 -5.42
CA ASP A 219 -21.39 -5.41 -6.44
C ASP A 219 -19.95 -5.31 -5.92
N PHE A 220 -19.01 -5.77 -6.74
CA PHE A 220 -17.58 -5.68 -6.48
C PHE A 220 -16.91 -4.81 -7.54
N VAL A 221 -15.92 -4.01 -7.15
CA VAL A 221 -15.19 -3.15 -8.08
C VAL A 221 -14.13 -3.98 -8.80
N ASN A 222 -14.15 -3.99 -10.13
CA ASN A 222 -13.12 -4.61 -10.96
C ASN A 222 -11.97 -3.62 -11.16
N ILE A 223 -10.82 -3.94 -10.57
CA ILE A 223 -9.61 -3.11 -10.63
C ILE A 223 -8.53 -3.69 -11.54
N ASN A 224 -8.85 -4.66 -12.40
CA ASN A 224 -7.86 -5.29 -13.28
C ASN A 224 -7.08 -4.26 -14.13
N SER A 225 -7.73 -3.13 -14.49
CA SER A 225 -7.12 -2.02 -15.21
C SER A 225 -5.92 -1.38 -14.49
N PHE A 226 -5.83 -1.46 -13.16
CA PHE A 226 -4.67 -0.96 -12.40
C PHE A 226 -3.37 -1.66 -12.78
N PHE A 227 -3.45 -2.91 -13.24
CA PHE A 227 -2.31 -3.72 -13.64
C PHE A 227 -2.30 -4.03 -15.14
N GLY A 228 -3.07 -3.26 -15.92
CA GLY A 228 -3.21 -3.45 -17.36
C GLY A 228 -2.08 -2.82 -18.18
N LYS A 229 -2.37 -2.65 -19.48
CA LYS A 229 -1.41 -2.17 -20.48
C LYS A 229 -0.80 -0.81 -20.15
N GLU A 230 -1.58 0.10 -19.55
CA GLU A 230 -1.09 1.44 -19.20
C GLU A 230 0.05 1.41 -18.17
N LEU A 231 -0.04 0.51 -17.18
CA LEU A 231 1.04 0.29 -16.21
C LEU A 231 2.28 -0.26 -16.92
N MET A 232 2.08 -1.29 -17.75
CA MET A 232 3.16 -1.96 -18.49
C MET A 232 3.93 -1.02 -19.42
N GLN A 233 3.25 -0.03 -20.02
CA GLN A 233 3.87 0.96 -20.91
C GLN A 233 4.80 1.95 -20.19
N LYS A 234 4.66 2.12 -18.87
CA LYS A 234 5.53 2.98 -18.06
C LYS A 234 6.86 2.31 -17.72
N MET A 235 6.94 0.98 -17.82
CA MET A 235 8.07 0.20 -17.32
C MET A 235 9.20 0.06 -18.34
N ASN A 236 10.43 0.18 -17.86
CA ASN A 236 11.61 -0.29 -18.59
C ASN A 236 11.77 -1.82 -18.48
N VAL A 237 12.80 -2.37 -19.14
CA VAL A 237 13.03 -3.84 -19.17
C VAL A 237 13.28 -4.42 -17.77
N PRO A 238 14.17 -3.86 -16.92
CA PRO A 238 14.30 -4.30 -15.52
C PRO A 238 12.98 -4.28 -14.73
N GLU A 239 12.22 -3.19 -14.82
CA GLU A 239 10.94 -3.03 -14.13
C GLU A 239 9.89 -4.03 -14.61
N MET A 240 9.83 -4.29 -15.91
CA MET A 240 8.93 -5.29 -16.49
C MET A 240 9.27 -6.70 -16.02
N ASN A 241 10.56 -7.06 -15.99
CA ASN A 241 10.99 -8.37 -15.50
C ASN A 241 10.65 -8.53 -14.02
N TYR A 242 10.89 -7.49 -13.23
CA TYR A 242 10.55 -7.46 -11.82
C TYR A 242 9.04 -7.59 -11.59
N PHE A 243 8.20 -6.84 -12.33
CA PHE A 243 6.75 -6.95 -12.28
C PHE A 243 6.29 -8.39 -12.54
N LYS A 244 6.82 -9.04 -13.59
CA LYS A 244 6.48 -10.43 -13.93
C LYS A 244 6.89 -11.44 -12.86
N GLN A 245 7.98 -11.19 -12.14
CA GLN A 245 8.49 -12.09 -11.11
C GLN A 245 7.78 -11.92 -9.77
N HIS A 246 7.40 -10.70 -9.40
CA HIS A 246 6.92 -10.40 -8.06
C HIS A 246 5.44 -10.06 -7.99
N VAL A 247 4.92 -9.25 -8.92
CA VAL A 247 3.55 -8.69 -8.84
C VAL A 247 2.58 -9.54 -9.66
N PHE A 248 2.94 -9.89 -10.89
CA PHE A 248 2.09 -10.65 -11.80
C PHE A 248 1.59 -11.99 -11.23
N PRO A 249 2.42 -12.80 -10.53
CA PRO A 249 1.95 -14.07 -9.98
C PRO A 249 0.82 -13.92 -8.95
N MET A 250 0.83 -12.82 -8.18
CA MET A 250 -0.26 -12.53 -7.25
C MET A 250 -1.55 -12.17 -7.99
N ILE A 251 -1.44 -11.37 -9.05
CA ILE A 251 -2.59 -11.00 -9.89
C ILE A 251 -3.18 -12.23 -10.56
N GLU A 252 -2.35 -13.07 -11.19
CA GLU A 252 -2.78 -14.29 -11.88
C GLU A 252 -3.50 -15.25 -10.93
N LYS A 253 -3.00 -15.42 -9.70
CA LYS A 253 -3.65 -16.25 -8.68
C LYS A 253 -5.04 -15.73 -8.27
N LEU A 254 -5.26 -14.42 -8.32
CA LEU A 254 -6.49 -13.77 -7.87
C LEU A 254 -7.45 -13.44 -9.02
N GLN A 255 -7.06 -13.71 -10.27
CA GLN A 255 -7.90 -13.47 -11.43
C GLN A 255 -9.02 -14.50 -11.50
N LEU A 256 -10.24 -14.00 -11.56
CA LEU A 256 -11.45 -14.80 -11.66
C LEU A 256 -11.97 -14.80 -13.09
N ASN A 257 -12.46 -15.97 -13.52
CA ASN A 257 -13.18 -16.11 -14.77
C ASN A 257 -14.65 -16.35 -14.46
N SER A 258 -15.54 -15.68 -15.18
CA SER A 258 -16.95 -16.02 -15.08
C SER A 258 -17.22 -17.43 -15.59
N GLY A 259 -18.13 -18.16 -14.92
CA GLY A 259 -18.63 -19.42 -15.43
C GLY A 259 -19.44 -19.23 -16.72
N GLU A 260 -19.20 -20.06 -17.72
CA GLU A 260 -20.10 -20.12 -18.89
C GLU A 260 -21.46 -20.65 -18.41
N ILE A 261 -22.54 -19.94 -18.74
CA ILE A 261 -23.89 -20.50 -18.62
C ILE A 261 -23.97 -21.65 -19.61
N SER A 262 -23.76 -22.88 -19.15
CA SER A 262 -24.12 -24.06 -19.91
C SER A 262 -25.64 -24.11 -19.97
N ASN A 263 -26.22 -23.58 -21.04
CA ASN A 263 -27.61 -23.85 -21.39
C ASN A 263 -27.72 -25.35 -21.71
N LYS A 264 -28.14 -26.14 -20.72
CA LYS A 264 -28.70 -27.48 -20.92
C LYS A 264 -30.21 -27.40 -20.83
#